data_AF-A0A4U0X741-F1
#
_entry.id   AF-A0A4U0X741-F1
#
_cell.length_a   1.000
_cell.length_b   1.000
_cell.length_c   1.000
_cell.angle_alpha   90.00
_cell.angle_beta   90.00
_cell.angle_gamma   90.00
#
_symmetry.space_group_name_H-M   'P 1'
#
loop_
_entity.id
_entity.type
_entity.pdbx_description
1 polymer ?
#
loop_
_entity_poly.entity_id
_entity_poly.type
_entity_poly.pdbx_seq_one_letter_code
_entity_poly.pdbx_strand_id
1 'polypeptide(L)'
;MSSSFRPRALPHCSSCVRNYLSAGFGELAAPTNTALRQQVRGKKKMANTSSALPVRLLKNVDTFGRKGAIVPISHGQMRNDWLPRRIAEYVTLPERKTLRANDVAIERDFDFRLNSLITPTITTLDPATEAARGGMTATAKEEASMFQRRTLDPARLSPERSMELLEIFIPSRGLEFYRQPIIEEKEPEPAPAPEPRKPS
;
A
#
# COMPACT_ATOMS: atom_id res chain seq x y z
N MET A 1 -57.74 -37.36 5.80
CA MET A 1 -57.23 -35.97 5.79
C MET A 1 -56.14 -35.89 4.75
N SER A 2 -56.39 -35.23 3.61
CA SER A 2 -55.42 -35.12 2.52
C SER A 2 -54.51 -33.93 2.78
N SER A 3 -53.21 -34.19 2.94
CA SER A 3 -52.19 -33.13 2.95
C SER A 3 -51.98 -32.63 1.53
N SER A 4 -52.45 -31.41 1.24
CA SER A 4 -52.18 -30.72 -0.03
C SER A 4 -50.71 -30.32 -0.11
N PHE A 5 -49.85 -31.21 -0.60
CA PHE A 5 -48.48 -30.86 -0.94
C PHE A 5 -48.47 -29.96 -2.16
N ARG A 6 -48.15 -28.67 -1.96
CA ARG A 6 -47.99 -27.72 -3.06
C ARG A 6 -46.76 -28.12 -3.90
N PRO A 7 -46.86 -28.21 -5.23
CA PRO A 7 -45.76 -28.64 -6.10
C PRO A 7 -44.54 -27.69 -6.08
N ARG A 8 -44.68 -26.47 -5.51
CA ARG A 8 -43.57 -25.52 -5.34
C ARG A 8 -42.65 -25.81 -4.15
N ALA A 9 -42.96 -26.82 -3.33
CA ALA A 9 -42.13 -27.23 -2.19
C ALA A 9 -41.07 -28.29 -2.54
N LEU A 10 -41.11 -28.85 -3.75
CA LEU A 10 -40.14 -29.86 -4.19
C LEU A 10 -39.01 -29.19 -4.98
N PRO A 11 -37.75 -29.32 -4.55
CA PRO A 11 -36.63 -28.76 -5.29
C PRO A 11 -36.49 -29.45 -6.65
N HIS A 12 -36.69 -28.70 -7.74
CA HIS A 12 -36.63 -29.22 -9.11
C HIS A 12 -35.23 -29.49 -9.65
N CYS A 13 -34.16 -29.06 -8.97
CA CYS A 13 -32.79 -29.32 -9.40
C CYS A 13 -32.07 -30.28 -8.46
N SER A 14 -31.22 -31.13 -9.06
CA SER A 14 -30.38 -32.11 -8.35
C SER A 14 -29.44 -31.45 -7.33
N SER A 15 -29.04 -30.19 -7.54
CA SER A 15 -28.24 -29.42 -6.59
C SER A 15 -29.02 -29.02 -5.33
N CYS A 16 -30.28 -28.61 -5.45
CA CYS A 16 -31.12 -28.30 -4.28
C CYS A 16 -31.52 -29.56 -3.50
N VAL A 17 -31.76 -30.70 -4.17
CA VAL A 17 -32.01 -31.98 -3.49
C VAL A 17 -30.79 -32.41 -2.66
N ARG A 18 -29.58 -32.35 -3.24
CA ARG A 18 -28.33 -32.66 -2.53
C ARG A 18 -28.13 -31.75 -1.32
N ASN A 19 -28.42 -30.46 -1.46
CA ASN A 19 -28.24 -29.50 -0.37
C ASN A 19 -29.26 -29.70 0.75
N TYR A 20 -30.50 -30.07 0.42
CA TYR A 20 -31.54 -30.37 1.40
C TYR A 20 -31.23 -31.66 2.19
N LEU A 21 -30.80 -32.72 1.49
CA LEU A 21 -30.39 -33.97 2.13
C LEU A 21 -29.12 -33.80 2.99
N SER A 22 -28.17 -32.98 2.53
CA SER A 22 -26.96 -32.69 3.31
C SER A 22 -27.24 -31.82 4.55
N ALA A 23 -28.32 -31.04 4.55
CA ALA A 23 -28.75 -30.25 5.71
C ALA A 23 -29.53 -31.09 6.73
N GLY A 24 -30.29 -32.11 6.28
CA GLY A 24 -31.12 -32.96 7.15
C GLY A 24 -30.36 -34.02 7.97
N PHE A 25 -29.09 -34.30 7.65
CA PHE A 25 -28.28 -35.31 8.35
C PHE A 25 -27.15 -34.74 9.24
N GLY A 26 -27.07 -33.42 9.39
CA GLY A 26 -25.99 -32.75 10.12
C GLY A 26 -26.33 -32.28 11.54
N GLU A 27 -27.44 -32.73 12.13
CA GLU A 27 -28.08 -32.13 13.31
C GLU A 27 -27.54 -32.62 14.67
N LEU A 28 -26.26 -32.98 14.79
CA LEU A 28 -25.64 -33.25 16.10
C LEU A 28 -24.29 -32.56 16.35
N ALA A 29 -23.80 -31.71 15.42
CA ALA A 29 -22.50 -31.07 15.63
C ALA A 29 -22.31 -29.72 14.91
N ALA A 30 -23.28 -28.80 14.92
CA ALA A 30 -23.01 -27.37 14.68
C ALA A 30 -24.24 -26.49 15.01
N PRO A 31 -24.03 -25.29 15.59
CA PRO A 31 -25.13 -24.39 15.96
C PRO A 31 -25.81 -23.82 14.71
N THR A 32 -27.08 -24.17 14.55
CA THR A 32 -28.20 -23.32 14.10
C THR A 32 -27.81 -22.04 13.35
N ASN A 33 -27.66 -22.10 12.02
CA ASN A 33 -27.64 -20.86 11.23
C ASN A 33 -28.10 -20.98 9.77
N THR A 34 -29.12 -21.80 9.48
CA THR A 34 -29.57 -21.99 8.08
C THR A 34 -31.08 -22.18 7.88
N ALA A 35 -31.95 -21.81 8.84
CA ALA A 35 -33.40 -21.77 8.57
C ALA A 35 -33.88 -20.43 7.98
N LEU A 36 -33.11 -19.34 8.18
CA LEU A 36 -33.39 -18.03 7.58
C LEU A 36 -32.17 -17.61 6.77
N ARG A 37 -32.33 -17.52 5.45
CA ARG A 37 -31.31 -17.04 4.50
C ARG A 37 -31.03 -15.55 4.69
N GLN A 38 -30.58 -15.14 5.86
CA GLN A 38 -30.07 -13.79 6.05
C GLN A 38 -28.65 -13.76 5.47
N GLN A 39 -28.51 -13.27 4.23
CA GLN A 39 -27.20 -12.94 3.69
C GLN A 39 -26.63 -11.78 4.51
N VAL A 40 -25.76 -12.08 5.48
CA VAL A 40 -24.93 -11.05 6.12
C VAL A 40 -23.82 -10.67 5.14
N ARG A 41 -24.19 -9.87 4.13
CA ARG A 41 -23.23 -9.16 3.29
C ARG A 41 -22.49 -8.17 4.19
N GLY A 42 -21.26 -8.51 4.58
CA GLY A 42 -20.38 -7.53 5.22
C GLY A 42 -19.52 -7.99 6.38
N LYS A 43 -19.46 -9.27 6.76
CA LYS A 43 -18.39 -9.72 7.66
C LYS A 43 -17.06 -9.81 6.89
N LYS A 44 -16.45 -8.65 6.66
CA LYS A 44 -15.05 -8.58 6.21
C LYS A 44 -14.22 -9.19 7.33
N LYS A 45 -13.69 -10.40 7.11
CA LYS A 45 -12.62 -10.93 7.96
C LYS A 45 -11.52 -9.87 7.89
N MET A 46 -11.23 -9.18 9.00
CA MET A 46 -10.01 -8.39 9.11
C MET A 46 -8.91 -9.31 8.60
N ALA A 47 -8.26 -8.90 7.50
CA ALA A 47 -7.29 -9.72 6.82
C ALA A 47 -6.33 -10.23 7.87
N ASN A 48 -6.22 -11.55 7.99
CA ASN A 48 -5.29 -12.19 8.90
C ASN A 48 -3.95 -11.46 8.80
N THR A 49 -3.23 -11.36 9.90
CA THR A 49 -1.84 -10.89 10.01
C THR A 49 -0.86 -11.61 9.06
N SER A 50 -1.35 -12.46 8.15
CA SER A 50 -0.64 -13.12 7.06
C SER A 50 0.04 -12.18 6.06
N SER A 51 -0.27 -10.87 6.06
CA SER A 51 0.47 -9.89 5.26
C SER A 51 1.76 -9.41 5.95
N ALA A 52 1.97 -9.77 7.22
CA ALA A 52 3.15 -9.40 7.97
C ALA A 52 4.28 -10.41 7.76
N LEU A 53 5.37 -9.93 7.17
CA LEU A 53 6.61 -10.65 6.95
C LEU A 53 7.56 -10.41 8.14
N PRO A 54 8.09 -11.45 8.80
CA PRO A 54 9.12 -11.30 9.81
C PRO A 54 10.46 -10.94 9.16
N VAL A 55 11.08 -9.87 9.64
CA VAL A 55 12.34 -9.33 9.10
C VAL A 55 13.26 -8.98 10.26
N ARG A 56 14.58 -9.18 10.08
CA ARG A 56 15.60 -8.88 11.09
C ARG A 56 16.17 -7.48 10.86
N LEU A 57 16.14 -6.63 11.88
CA LEU A 57 16.68 -5.27 11.78
C LEU A 57 18.22 -5.26 11.77
N LEU A 58 18.83 -4.52 10.85
CA LEU A 58 20.28 -4.29 10.80
C LEU A 58 20.69 -2.97 11.46
N LYS A 59 19.74 -2.04 11.60
CA LYS A 59 19.91 -0.71 12.22
C LYS A 59 18.83 -0.51 13.29
N ASN A 60 19.06 0.45 14.18
CA ASN A 60 18.02 0.90 15.11
C ASN A 60 16.98 1.69 14.33
N VAL A 61 15.71 1.32 14.44
CA VAL A 61 14.60 1.95 13.72
C VAL A 61 13.54 2.35 14.73
N ASP A 62 13.24 3.66 14.79
CA ASP A 62 12.26 4.27 15.68
C ASP A 62 10.92 3.53 15.57
N THR A 63 10.21 3.29 16.68
CA THR A 63 8.90 2.56 16.74
C THR A 63 8.90 1.10 16.30
N PHE A 64 10.02 0.56 15.80
CA PHE A 64 10.13 -0.84 15.39
C PHE A 64 11.03 -1.63 16.34
N GLY A 65 12.19 -1.08 16.72
CA GLY A 65 13.08 -1.70 17.68
C GLY A 65 14.58 -1.53 17.42
N ARG A 66 15.36 -2.21 18.25
CA ARG A 66 16.83 -2.23 18.20
C ARG A 66 17.34 -3.05 17.01
N LYS A 67 18.59 -2.78 16.62
CA LYS A 67 19.35 -3.65 15.71
C LYS A 67 19.33 -5.09 16.23
N GLY A 68 18.99 -6.02 15.34
CA GLY A 68 18.90 -7.45 15.60
C GLY A 68 17.51 -7.94 16.00
N ALA A 69 16.57 -7.05 16.32
CA ALA A 69 15.20 -7.43 16.62
C ALA A 69 14.48 -7.98 15.38
N ILE A 70 13.54 -8.91 15.61
CA ILE A 70 12.73 -9.51 14.56
C ILE A 70 11.35 -8.89 14.62
N VAL A 71 10.98 -8.21 13.55
CA VAL A 71 9.83 -7.32 13.55
C VAL A 71 8.92 -7.67 12.37
N PRO A 72 7.59 -7.71 12.55
CA PRO A 72 6.67 -7.90 11.45
C PRO A 72 6.63 -6.63 10.59
N ILE A 73 6.70 -6.73 9.27
CA ILE A 73 6.53 -5.60 8.33
C ILE A 73 5.73 -6.00 7.09
N SER A 74 5.24 -5.03 6.33
CA SER A 74 4.59 -5.32 5.04
C SER A 74 5.64 -5.68 3.97
N HIS A 75 5.26 -6.54 3.02
CA HIS A 75 6.14 -6.91 1.90
C HIS A 75 6.57 -5.70 1.04
N GLY A 76 5.65 -4.76 0.82
CA GLY A 76 5.93 -3.55 0.04
C GLY A 76 7.01 -2.69 0.69
N GLN A 77 6.90 -2.45 2.00
CA GLN A 77 7.89 -1.69 2.76
C GLN A 77 9.27 -2.38 2.76
N MET A 78 9.29 -3.71 2.90
CA MET A 78 10.54 -4.46 2.83
C MET A 78 11.24 -4.30 1.47
N ARG A 79 10.48 -4.49 0.37
CA ARG A 79 11.01 -4.49 -0.99
C ARG A 79 11.43 -3.10 -1.45
N ASN A 80 10.63 -2.08 -1.16
CA ASN A 80 10.80 -0.76 -1.75
C ASN A 80 11.74 0.12 -0.93
N ASP A 81 11.71 0.02 0.41
CA ASP A 81 12.41 0.97 1.28
C ASP A 81 13.54 0.33 2.09
N TRP A 82 13.26 -0.80 2.73
CA TRP A 82 14.17 -1.32 3.77
C TRP A 82 15.34 -2.11 3.22
N LEU A 83 15.09 -2.98 2.24
CA LEU A 83 16.15 -3.78 1.61
C LEU A 83 17.15 -2.89 0.85
N PRO A 84 16.73 -1.93 -0.01
CA PRO A 84 17.67 -1.10 -0.75
C PRO A 84 18.55 -0.24 0.19
N ARG A 85 17.99 0.23 1.31
CA ARG A 85 18.69 1.07 2.31
C ARG A 85 19.47 0.27 3.36
N ARG A 86 19.50 -1.06 3.25
CA ARG A 86 20.10 -1.99 4.23
C ARG A 86 19.66 -1.68 5.67
N ILE A 87 18.35 -1.44 5.85
CA ILE A 87 17.75 -1.21 7.16
C ILE A 87 17.48 -2.54 7.85
N ALA A 88 17.10 -3.54 7.08
CA ALA A 88 16.71 -4.85 7.57
C ALA A 88 16.99 -5.95 6.53
N GLU A 89 16.97 -7.19 6.99
CA GLU A 89 17.27 -8.40 6.22
C GLU A 89 16.13 -9.42 6.33
N TYR A 90 15.83 -10.10 5.22
CA TYR A 90 14.83 -11.16 5.21
C TYR A 90 15.23 -12.29 6.15
N VAL A 91 14.28 -12.76 6.97
CA VAL A 91 14.49 -13.99 7.75
C VAL A 91 14.27 -15.18 6.83
N THR A 92 15.28 -16.04 6.72
CA THR A 92 15.24 -17.22 5.85
C THR A 92 14.28 -18.28 6.39
N LEU A 93 13.82 -19.21 5.53
CA LEU A 93 12.93 -20.30 5.95
C LEU A 93 13.47 -21.16 7.12
N PRO A 94 14.75 -21.59 7.15
CA PRO A 94 15.27 -22.33 8.30
C PRO A 94 15.26 -21.49 9.58
N GLU A 95 15.66 -20.22 9.51
CA GLU A 95 15.61 -19.31 10.65
C GLU A 95 14.17 -19.06 11.14
N ARG A 96 13.20 -18.95 10.23
CA ARG A 96 11.79 -18.83 10.64
C ARG A 96 11.30 -20.04 11.42
N LYS A 97 11.83 -21.24 11.15
CA LYS A 97 11.50 -22.45 11.93
C LYS A 97 12.15 -22.41 13.30
N THR A 98 13.42 -22.01 13.40
CA THR A 98 14.12 -21.92 14.69
C THR A 98 13.50 -20.86 15.59
N LEU A 99 13.09 -19.72 15.05
CA LEU A 99 12.41 -18.67 15.80
C LEU A 99 11.06 -19.11 16.37
N ARG A 100 10.32 -19.92 15.61
CA ARG A 100 9.07 -20.54 16.08
C ARG A 100 9.31 -21.61 17.13
N ALA A 101 10.42 -22.34 17.06
CA ALA A 101 10.78 -23.34 18.06
C ALA A 101 11.23 -22.68 19.39
N ASN A 102 11.84 -21.50 19.29
CA ASN A 102 12.32 -20.74 20.44
C ASN A 102 11.28 -19.75 21.00
N ASP A 103 10.04 -19.76 20.49
CA ASP A 103 8.95 -18.84 20.87
C ASP A 103 9.38 -17.36 20.95
N VAL A 104 10.21 -16.92 19.99
CA VAL A 104 10.66 -15.52 19.94
C VAL A 104 9.49 -14.65 19.49
N ALA A 105 9.11 -13.66 20.31
CA ALA A 105 8.05 -12.72 20.00
C ALA A 105 8.35 -11.92 18.72
N ILE A 106 7.46 -12.00 17.73
CA ILE A 106 7.53 -11.27 16.46
C ILE A 106 6.57 -10.08 16.56
N GLU A 107 6.97 -9.06 17.31
CA GLU A 107 6.15 -7.88 17.57
C GLU A 107 6.94 -6.59 17.31
N ARG A 108 6.22 -5.48 17.13
CA ARG A 108 6.83 -4.16 16.98
C ARG A 108 6.94 -3.51 18.35
N ASP A 109 8.11 -2.97 18.67
CA ASP A 109 8.31 -2.17 19.88
C ASP A 109 7.97 -0.70 19.59
N PHE A 110 6.73 -0.31 19.88
CA PHE A 110 6.23 1.04 19.65
C PHE A 110 6.93 2.09 20.54
N ASP A 111 7.41 1.69 21.72
CA ASP A 111 8.03 2.58 22.69
C ASP A 111 9.50 2.86 22.36
N PHE A 112 10.06 2.09 21.42
CA PHE A 112 11.45 2.25 21.00
C PHE A 112 11.70 3.65 20.42
N ARG A 113 12.56 4.41 21.12
CA ARG A 113 12.97 5.81 20.86
C ARG A 113 11.92 6.90 21.10
N LEU A 114 10.68 6.58 21.48
CA LEU A 114 9.75 7.59 22.00
C LEU A 114 10.28 8.18 23.31
N ASN A 115 10.89 7.35 24.16
CA ASN A 115 11.43 7.80 25.44
C ASN A 115 12.60 8.80 25.30
N SER A 116 13.40 8.74 24.22
CA SER A 116 14.45 9.75 23.99
C SER A 116 13.91 11.10 23.54
N LEU A 117 12.71 11.13 22.96
CA LEU A 117 12.04 12.38 22.54
C LEU A 117 11.15 12.95 23.65
N ILE A 118 10.64 12.12 24.55
CA ILE A 118 9.84 12.53 25.71
C ILE A 118 10.74 12.96 26.89
N THR A 119 11.99 12.47 26.96
CA THR A 119 12.96 12.82 28.01
C THR A 119 14.01 13.88 27.57
N PRO A 120 13.61 15.04 27.01
CA PRO A 120 14.43 16.24 27.14
C PRO A 120 13.61 17.48 27.59
N THR A 121 12.60 17.33 28.44
CA THR A 121 11.78 18.47 28.91
C THR A 121 11.54 18.55 30.42
N ILE A 122 12.05 17.61 31.23
CA ILE A 122 11.82 17.63 32.69
C ILE A 122 12.91 18.41 33.46
N THR A 123 14.05 18.76 32.86
CA THR A 123 15.18 19.34 33.62
C THR A 123 15.46 20.83 33.43
N THR A 124 14.72 21.57 32.60
CA THR A 124 14.85 23.05 32.51
C THR A 124 13.52 23.69 32.13
N LEU A 125 12.66 23.95 33.10
CA LEU A 125 11.48 24.80 32.93
C LEU A 125 11.81 26.22 33.42
N ASP A 126 12.23 27.07 32.48
CA ASP A 126 12.08 28.52 32.60
C ASP A 126 10.65 28.89 32.12
N PRO A 127 9.80 29.52 32.95
CA PRO A 127 8.39 29.74 32.64
C PRO A 127 8.18 31.09 31.94
N ALA A 128 8.70 31.27 30.72
CA ALA A 128 8.49 32.51 29.98
C ALA A 128 8.58 32.33 28.46
N THR A 129 7.71 31.48 27.87
CA THR A 129 7.09 31.70 26.54
C THR A 129 6.18 30.50 26.23
N GLU A 130 4.96 30.53 26.78
CA GLU A 130 3.89 29.67 26.28
C GLU A 130 3.32 30.29 24.99
N ALA A 131 3.62 29.69 23.85
CA ALA A 131 2.82 29.81 22.64
C ALA A 131 2.79 28.46 21.88
N ALA A 132 1.63 27.81 21.98
CA ALA A 132 1.03 26.90 20.99
C ALA A 132 1.65 25.49 20.76
N ARG A 133 1.30 24.57 21.68
CA ARG A 133 0.49 23.36 21.41
C ARG A 133 0.53 22.79 19.97
N GLY A 134 1.45 21.85 19.75
CA GLY A 134 1.24 20.58 19.04
C GLY A 134 0.35 20.57 17.79
N GLY A 135 0.75 21.29 16.76
CA GLY A 135 0.28 21.10 15.39
C GLY A 135 1.42 21.47 14.46
N MET A 136 1.81 20.57 13.54
CA MET A 136 2.81 20.91 12.52
C MET A 136 2.37 22.23 11.86
N THR A 137 3.26 23.23 11.89
CA THR A 137 3.02 24.50 11.19
C THR A 137 2.73 24.19 9.72
N ALA A 138 1.85 24.96 9.10
CA ALA A 138 1.44 24.74 7.69
C ALA A 138 2.66 24.61 6.75
N THR A 139 3.74 25.33 7.07
CA THR A 139 5.03 25.29 6.39
C THR A 139 5.68 23.89 6.36
N ALA A 140 5.67 23.17 7.49
CA ALA A 140 6.29 21.83 7.58
C ALA A 140 5.47 20.75 6.85
N LYS A 141 4.15 20.94 6.73
CA LYS A 141 3.29 20.05 5.93
C LYS A 141 3.46 20.28 4.42
N GLU A 142 3.72 21.52 4.01
CA GLU A 142 4.01 21.83 2.62
C GLU A 142 5.36 21.24 2.18
N GLU A 143 6.40 21.37 2.99
CA GLU A 143 7.75 20.82 2.75
C GLU A 143 7.79 19.29 2.66
N ALA A 144 6.89 18.59 3.34
CA ALA A 144 6.79 17.13 3.30
C ALA A 144 5.95 16.59 2.12
N SER A 145 5.35 17.45 1.30
CA SER A 145 4.51 17.03 0.18
C SER A 145 5.35 16.72 -1.07
N MET A 146 5.23 15.51 -1.61
CA MET A 146 5.86 15.10 -2.88
C MET A 146 5.34 15.86 -4.13
N PHE A 147 4.34 16.73 -3.95
CA PHE A 147 3.69 17.53 -4.99
C PHE A 147 4.03 19.02 -4.91
N GLN A 148 5.12 19.39 -4.22
CA GLN A 148 5.68 20.72 -4.40
C GLN A 148 6.14 20.88 -5.85
N ARG A 149 5.27 21.40 -6.72
CA ARG A 149 5.73 22.22 -7.83
C ARG A 149 6.58 23.27 -7.15
N ARG A 150 7.89 23.24 -7.40
CA ARG A 150 8.80 24.32 -7.02
C ARG A 150 8.34 25.55 -7.79
N THR A 151 7.32 26.23 -7.29
CA THR A 151 7.04 27.61 -7.65
C THR A 151 8.19 28.37 -7.05
N LEU A 152 9.30 28.44 -7.79
CA LEU A 152 10.37 29.35 -7.49
C LEU A 152 9.71 30.73 -7.45
N ASP A 153 9.62 31.32 -6.27
CA ASP A 153 9.17 32.71 -6.15
C ASP A 153 10.03 33.54 -7.10
N PRO A 154 9.44 34.21 -8.11
CA PRO A 154 10.21 35.04 -9.03
C PRO A 154 10.90 36.22 -8.32
N ALA A 155 10.60 36.43 -7.03
CA ALA A 155 11.24 37.40 -6.15
C ALA A 155 12.57 36.93 -5.53
N ARG A 156 12.92 35.63 -5.58
CA ARG A 156 14.13 35.10 -4.90
C ARG A 156 15.44 35.27 -5.67
N LEU A 157 15.38 35.60 -6.96
CA LEU A 157 16.56 35.84 -7.79
C LEU A 157 16.35 37.16 -8.55
N SER A 158 17.30 38.10 -8.42
CA SER A 158 17.30 39.28 -9.27
C SER A 158 17.53 38.84 -10.74
N PRO A 159 16.99 39.58 -11.72
CA PRO A 159 17.24 39.30 -13.14
C PRO A 159 18.72 39.20 -13.48
N GLU A 160 19.55 40.06 -12.88
CA GLU A 160 21.00 40.05 -13.03
C GLU A 160 21.61 38.72 -12.57
N ARG A 161 21.24 38.26 -11.36
CA ARG A 161 21.71 36.98 -10.82
C ARG A 161 21.22 35.78 -11.63
N SER A 162 20.05 35.89 -12.28
CA SER A 162 19.57 34.82 -13.15
C SER A 162 20.42 34.68 -14.42
N MET A 163 20.90 35.80 -14.99
CA MET A 163 21.76 35.79 -16.16
C MET A 163 23.15 35.22 -15.86
N GLU A 164 23.73 35.59 -14.71
CA GLU A 164 24.99 35.01 -14.24
C GLU A 164 24.91 33.48 -14.11
N LEU A 165 23.81 32.97 -13.55
CA LEU A 165 23.61 31.53 -13.41
C LEU A 165 23.43 30.86 -14.77
N LEU A 166 22.75 31.51 -15.73
CA LEU A 166 22.63 30.99 -17.08
C LEU A 166 24.01 30.88 -17.76
N GLU A 167 24.90 31.85 -17.57
CA GLU A 167 26.28 31.79 -18.10
C GLU A 167 27.14 30.70 -17.45
N ILE A 168 26.94 30.42 -16.16
CA ILE A 168 27.65 29.36 -15.43
C ILE A 168 27.15 27.98 -15.83
N PHE A 169 25.84 27.80 -15.93
CA PHE A 169 25.23 26.48 -16.10
C PHE A 169 25.01 26.08 -17.54
N ILE A 170 24.85 27.03 -18.46
CA ILE A 170 24.80 26.72 -19.88
C ILE A 170 26.25 26.47 -20.33
N PRO A 171 26.58 25.27 -20.83
CA PRO A 171 27.88 25.05 -21.43
C PRO A 171 28.05 26.04 -22.59
N SER A 172 28.99 26.97 -22.46
CA SER A 172 29.31 28.01 -23.46
C SER A 172 29.80 27.45 -24.80
N ARG A 173 29.83 26.13 -24.95
CA ARG A 173 30.37 25.38 -26.09
C ARG A 173 29.44 24.28 -26.60
N GLY A 174 28.12 24.49 -26.65
CA GLY A 174 27.28 23.58 -27.46
C GLY A 174 25.83 23.41 -27.05
N LEU A 175 25.03 24.47 -27.10
CA LEU A 175 23.59 24.30 -27.30
C LEU A 175 23.33 24.24 -28.81
N GLU A 176 23.58 23.07 -29.40
CA GLU A 176 23.30 22.81 -30.80
C GLU A 176 21.87 22.28 -30.95
N PHE A 177 20.98 23.13 -31.46
CA PHE A 177 19.60 22.75 -31.73
C PHE A 177 19.47 22.26 -33.17
N TYR A 178 19.53 20.94 -33.36
CA TYR A 178 19.25 20.32 -34.64
C TYR A 178 17.74 20.30 -34.88
N ARG A 179 17.27 20.97 -35.93
CA ARG A 179 15.88 20.88 -36.36
C ARG A 179 15.67 19.53 -37.04
N GLN A 180 14.78 18.70 -36.50
CA GLN A 180 14.30 17.52 -37.20
C GLN A 180 13.09 17.94 -38.07
N PRO A 181 13.12 17.67 -39.39
CA PRO A 181 11.94 17.86 -40.22
C PRO A 181 10.84 16.90 -39.75
N ILE A 182 9.64 17.43 -39.55
CA ILE A 182 8.46 16.64 -39.21
C ILE A 182 8.09 15.86 -40.48
N ILE A 183 8.24 14.54 -40.45
CA ILE A 183 7.78 13.66 -41.54
C ILE A 183 6.30 13.40 -41.27
N GLU A 184 5.42 14.01 -42.07
CA GLU A 184 4.00 13.67 -42.07
C GLU A 184 3.85 12.29 -42.71
N GLU A 185 3.66 11.27 -41.89
CA GLU A 185 3.25 9.94 -42.36
C GLU A 185 1.84 10.06 -42.95
N LYS A 186 1.74 10.11 -44.28
CA LYS A 186 0.46 10.03 -44.98
C LYS A 186 -0.21 8.71 -44.62
N GLU A 187 -1.28 8.78 -43.81
CA GLU A 187 -2.13 7.63 -43.52
C GLU A 187 -2.54 6.96 -44.85
N PRO A 188 -2.31 5.64 -45.02
CA PRO A 188 -2.71 4.96 -46.23
C PRO A 188 -4.24 4.93 -46.30
N GLU A 189 -4.79 5.43 -47.40
CA GLU A 189 -6.21 5.37 -47.70
C GLU A 189 -6.71 3.91 -47.61
N PRO A 190 -7.89 3.67 -46.99
CA PRO A 190 -8.40 2.33 -46.82
C PRO A 190 -8.68 1.69 -48.19
N ALA A 191 -8.08 0.53 -48.43
CA ALA A 191 -8.29 -0.25 -49.65
C ALA A 191 -9.80 -0.50 -49.88
N PRO A 192 -10.31 -0.35 -51.12
CA PRO A 192 -11.71 -0.59 -51.42
C PRO A 192 -12.08 -2.05 -51.12
N ALA A 193 -13.19 -2.23 -50.41
CA ALA A 193 -13.72 -3.53 -50.02
C ALA A 193 -13.94 -4.44 -51.24
N PRO A 194 -13.65 -5.75 -51.15
CA PRO A 194 -13.90 -6.67 -52.25
C PRO A 194 -15.39 -6.82 -52.51
N GLU A 195 -15.81 -6.51 -53.74
CA GLU A 195 -17.20 -6.67 -54.19
C GLU A 195 -17.65 -8.15 -54.11
N PRO A 196 -18.90 -8.42 -53.69
CA PRO A 196 -19.41 -9.78 -53.60
C PRO A 196 -19.59 -10.39 -54.99
N ARG A 197 -18.98 -11.56 -55.21
CA ARG A 197 -19.14 -12.35 -56.43
C ARG A 197 -20.61 -12.77 -56.57
N LYS A 198 -21.24 -12.42 -57.70
CA LYS A 198 -22.58 -12.92 -58.06
C LYS A 198 -22.48 -14.42 -58.39
N PRO A 199 -23.42 -15.25 -57.90
CA PRO A 199 -23.50 -16.65 -58.30
C PRO A 199 -24.10 -16.78 -59.71
N SER A 200 -23.45 -17.56 -60.57
CA SER A 200 -24.00 -18.11 -61.82
C SER A 200 -23.79 -19.61 -61.84
#